data_AF-A0A528FRH0-F1
#
_entry.id   AF-A0A528FRH0-F1
#
_cell.length_a   1.000
_cell.length_b   1.000
_cell.length_c   1.000
_cell.angle_alpha   90.00
_cell.angle_beta   90.00
_cell.angle_gamma   90.00
#
_symmetry.space_group_name_H-M   'P 1'
#
loop_
_entity.id
_entity.type
_entity.pdbx_description
1 polymer ?
#
loop_
_entity_poly.entity_id
_entity_poly.type
_entity_poly.pdbx_seq_one_letter_code
_entity_poly.pdbx_strand_id
1 'polypeptide(L)' 'YSKKVETGNGDYTMDHTASVLLLNDRGDFAGTIAYGESSETAIAKLKRLAAEG' A
#
# COMPACT_ATOMS: atom_id res chain seq x y z
N TYR A 1 6.08 2.79 -11.17
CA TYR A 1 7.05 3.78 -11.69
C TYR A 1 7.96 4.21 -10.54
N SER A 2 9.23 4.51 -10.81
CA SER A 2 10.18 4.99 -9.79
C SER A 2 11.17 5.97 -10.42
N LYS A 3 11.31 7.17 -9.84
CA LYS A 3 12.24 8.20 -10.29
C LYS A 3 12.86 8.91 -9.09
N LYS A 4 14.19 9.08 -9.14
CA LYS A 4 14.94 9.93 -8.21
C LYS A 4 14.71 11.41 -8.56
N VAL A 5 14.44 12.23 -7.55
CA VAL A 5 14.20 13.68 -7.67
C VAL A 5 15.14 14.40 -6.72
N GLU A 6 16.11 15.13 -7.28
CA GLU A 6 17.11 15.87 -6.50
C GLU A 6 16.47 17.06 -5.77
N THR A 7 16.86 17.34 -4.52
CA THR A 7 16.33 18.45 -3.71
C THR A 7 17.26 19.66 -3.61
N GLY A 8 18.46 19.59 -4.21
CA GLY A 8 19.38 20.73 -4.38
C GLY A 8 20.56 20.79 -3.41
N ASN A 9 20.59 19.97 -2.34
CA ASN A 9 21.66 19.95 -1.33
C ASN A 9 22.42 18.60 -1.26
N GLY A 10 22.37 17.81 -2.34
CA GLY A 10 22.89 16.43 -2.36
C GLY A 10 21.90 15.37 -1.86
N ASP A 11 20.75 15.80 -1.34
CA ASP A 11 19.63 14.93 -0.97
C ASP A 11 18.67 14.68 -2.15
N TYR A 12 17.84 13.64 -2.04
CA TYR A 12 16.83 13.31 -3.04
C TYR A 12 15.53 12.78 -2.42
N THR A 13 14.43 12.94 -3.15
CA THR A 13 13.16 12.25 -2.93
C THR A 13 12.90 11.22 -4.03
N MET A 14 12.02 10.26 -3.77
CA MET A 14 11.60 9.27 -4.76
C MET A 14 10.15 9.49 -5.17
N ASP A 15 9.94 9.83 -6.43
CA ASP A 15 8.64 9.73 -7.06
C ASP A 15 8.40 8.25 -7.42
N HIS A 16 7.51 7.61 -6.67
CA HIS A 16 7.21 6.20 -6.86
C HIS A 16 5.71 5.93 -6.71
N THR A 17 5.25 4.90 -7.42
CA THR A 17 3.89 4.37 -7.23
C THR A 17 3.90 3.44 -6.01
N ALA A 18 3.30 3.87 -4.90
CA ALA A 18 3.06 3.02 -3.75
C ALA A 18 1.73 2.30 -3.88
N SER A 19 1.69 1.00 -3.56
CA SER A 19 0.47 0.19 -3.52
C SER A 19 0.50 -0.70 -2.31
N VAL A 20 -0.65 -0.91 -1.67
CA VAL A 20 -0.78 -1.78 -0.49
C VAL A 20 -1.39 -3.10 -0.91
N LEU A 21 -0.66 -4.20 -0.67
CA LEU A 21 -1.11 -5.57 -0.93
C LEU A 21 -1.51 -6.23 0.39
N LEU A 22 -2.61 -6.97 0.38
CA LEU A 22 -3.11 -7.74 1.50
C LEU A 22 -2.82 -9.22 1.24
N LEU A 23 -2.09 -9.85 2.17
CA LEU A 23 -1.79 -11.28 2.16
C LEU A 23 -2.43 -11.92 3.38
N ASN A 24 -3.05 -13.10 3.21
CA ASN A 24 -3.61 -13.84 4.34
C ASN A 24 -2.53 -14.60 5.13
N ASP A 25 -2.94 -15.31 6.17
CA ASP A 25 -2.09 -16.10 7.07
C ASP A 25 -1.27 -17.19 6.33
N ARG A 26 -1.81 -17.73 5.24
CA ARG A 26 -1.17 -18.70 4.36
C ARG A 26 -0.23 -18.06 3.33
N GLY A 27 -0.17 -16.73 3.28
CA GLY A 27 0.62 -15.97 2.31
C GLY A 27 -0.05 -15.79 0.94
N ASP A 28 -1.32 -16.20 0.80
CA ASP A 28 -2.08 -16.02 -0.44
C ASP A 28 -2.51 -14.55 -0.60
N PHE A 29 -2.59 -14.10 -1.84
CA PHE A 29 -3.09 -12.76 -2.16
C PHE A 29 -4.59 -12.62 -1.88
N ALA A 30 -4.95 -11.66 -1.02
CA ALA A 30 -6.32 -11.40 -0.60
C ALA A 30 -6.91 -10.11 -1.19
N GLY A 31 -6.07 -9.18 -1.67
CA GLY A 31 -6.52 -7.94 -2.30
C GLY A 31 -5.57 -6.77 -2.14
N THR A 32 -6.07 -5.55 -2.39
CA THR A 32 -5.31 -4.29 -2.27
C THR A 32 -6.10 -3.19 -1.56
N ILE A 33 -5.37 -2.20 -1.04
CA ILE A 33 -5.90 -0.90 -0.60
C ILE A 33 -5.39 0.16 -1.59
N ALA A 34 -6.33 0.87 -2.23
CA ALA A 34 -6.00 1.86 -3.24
C ALA A 34 -5.51 3.18 -2.60
N TYR A 35 -4.70 3.94 -3.34
CA TYR A 35 -4.31 5.28 -2.92
C TYR A 35 -5.54 6.19 -2.83
N GLY A 36 -5.68 6.91 -1.70
CA GLY A 36 -6.84 7.77 -1.45
C GLY A 36 -8.15 7.02 -1.16
N GLU A 37 -8.10 5.71 -0.93
CA GLU A 37 -9.27 4.95 -0.46
C GLU A 37 -9.72 5.46 0.91
N SER A 38 -11.04 5.47 1.16
CA SER A 38 -11.56 5.94 2.44
C SER A 38 -11.08 5.03 3.57
N SER A 39 -10.81 5.63 4.74
CA SER A 39 -10.39 4.88 5.92
C SER A 39 -11.39 3.80 6.30
N GLU A 40 -12.69 4.07 6.11
CA GLU A 40 -13.78 3.12 6.38
C GLU A 40 -13.67 1.87 5.50
N THR A 41 -13.45 2.04 4.19
CA THR A 41 -13.27 0.92 3.26
C THR A 41 -11.99 0.15 3.56
N ALA A 42 -10.89 0.86 3.84
CA ALA A 42 -9.62 0.23 4.21
C ALA A 42 -9.77 -0.65 5.47
N ILE A 43 -10.42 -0.12 6.52
CA ILE A 43 -10.69 -0.86 7.75
C ILE A 43 -11.58 -2.08 7.49
N ALA A 44 -12.62 -1.96 6.66
CA ALA A 44 -13.49 -3.08 6.32
C ALA A 44 -12.73 -4.22 5.63
N LYS A 45 -11.81 -3.90 4.70
CA LYS A 45 -10.93 -4.88 4.05
C LYS A 45 -9.98 -5.56 5.04
N LEU A 46 -9.39 -4.79 5.95
CA LEU A 46 -8.52 -5.35 7.00
C LEU A 46 -9.27 -6.30 7.94
N LYS A 47 -10.50 -5.94 8.35
CA LYS A 47 -11.35 -6.83 9.17
C LYS A 47 -11.71 -8.11 8.44
N ARG A 48 -12.03 -8.01 7.14
CA ARG A 48 -12.28 -9.18 6.31
C ARG A 48 -11.05 -10.08 6.22
N LEU A 49 -9.88 -9.51 5.95
CA LEU A 49 -8.62 -10.25 5.90
C LEU A 49 -8.36 -11.01 7.20
N ALA A 50 -8.56 -10.36 8.35
CA ALA A 50 -8.35 -10.95 9.66
C ALA A 50 -9.38 -12.05 10.02
N ALA A 51 -10.51 -12.13 9.32
CA ALA A 51 -11.51 -13.17 9.51
C ALA A 51 -11.37 -14.35 8.52
N GLU A 52 -10.63 -14.15 7.42
CA GLU A 52 -10.39 -15.15 6.36
C GLU A 52 -9.05 -15.91 6.52
N GLY A 53 -8.21 -15.51 7.49
CA GLY A 53 -7.05 -16.26 7.97
C GLY A 53 -7.33 -16.91 9.31
#